data_AF-A0A6A4R7M5-F1
#
_entry.id   AF-A0A6A4R7M5-F1
#
_cell.length_a   1.000
_cell.length_b   1.000
_cell.length_c   1.000
_cell.angle_alpha   90.00
_cell.angle_beta   90.00
_cell.angle_gamma   90.00
#
_symmetry.space_group_name_H-M   'P 1'
#
loop_
_entity.id
_entity.type
_entity.pdbx_description
1 polymer ?
#
loop_
_entity_poly.entity_id
_entity_poly.type
_entity_poly.pdbx_seq_one_letter_code
_entity_poly.pdbx_strand_id
1 'polypeptide(L)'
;MAQEHAHSSAVERLLNCEVPLRAQYIRVLFREITRISNHSLALTTHAMDVGASTPSLWACEEREKLMEFYERVSGARMHASFIRPGGVAQDLPLGLCRDIDSFTQQFASRIDELEEMLTGNRIWKQRLVDIGTVTAQQAKDWGFS
;
A
#
# COMPACT_ATOMS: atom_id res chain seq x y z
N MET A 1 2.39 1.46 7.39
CA MET A 1 2.87 0.60 8.49
C MET A 1 4.04 -0.33 8.13
N ALA A 2 4.47 -0.42 6.86
CA ALA A 2 5.60 -1.28 6.47
C ALA A 2 6.93 -0.92 7.16
N GLN A 3 7.20 0.36 7.38
CA GLN A 3 8.41 0.84 8.07
C GLN A 3 8.40 0.49 9.57
N GLU A 4 7.26 0.69 10.24
CA GLU A 4 7.08 0.29 11.65
C GLU A 4 7.29 -1.22 11.84
N HIS A 5 6.84 -2.02 10.87
CA HIS A 5 7.07 -3.45 10.86
C HIS A 5 8.55 -3.81 10.69
N ALA A 6 9.26 -3.20 9.73
CA ALA A 6 10.68 -3.45 9.55
C ALA A 6 11.48 -3.12 10.83
N HIS A 7 11.16 -1.98 11.47
CA HIS A 7 11.75 -1.61 12.75
C HIS A 7 11.43 -2.62 13.87
N SER A 8 10.15 -2.97 14.03
CA SER A 8 9.73 -3.89 15.09
C SER A 8 10.30 -5.29 14.90
N SER A 9 10.38 -5.80 13.68
CA SER A 9 10.98 -7.10 13.36
C SER A 9 12.48 -7.12 13.61
N ALA A 10 13.19 -6.01 13.39
CA ALA A 10 14.60 -5.91 13.75
C ALA A 10 14.80 -6.01 15.27
N VAL A 11 13.98 -5.29 16.05
CA VAL A 11 14.05 -5.30 17.52
C VAL A 11 13.64 -6.67 18.09
N GLU A 12 12.58 -7.29 17.57
CA GLU A 12 12.13 -8.63 17.97
C GLU A 12 13.18 -9.69 17.72
N ARG A 13 13.90 -9.59 16.61
CA ARG A 13 15.01 -10.49 16.28
C ARG A 13 16.21 -10.31 17.23
N LEU A 14 16.49 -9.10 17.69
CA LEU A 14 17.54 -8.85 18.69
C LEU A 14 17.14 -9.38 20.07
N LEU A 15 15.86 -9.30 20.42
CA LEU A 15 15.33 -9.76 21.70
C LEU A 15 14.97 -11.26 21.74
N ASN A 16 15.06 -11.96 20.61
CA ASN A 16 14.59 -13.35 20.44
C ASN A 16 13.17 -13.58 20.98
N CYS A 17 12.27 -12.63 20.73
CA CYS A 17 10.89 -12.67 21.20
C CYS A 17 9.96 -13.24 20.11
N GLU A 18 9.09 -14.16 20.49
CA GLU A 18 8.05 -14.70 19.59
C GLU A 18 6.77 -13.86 19.68
N VAL A 19 6.30 -13.40 18.52
CA VAL A 19 5.06 -12.61 18.42
C VAL A 19 3.86 -13.55 18.32
N PRO A 20 2.75 -13.30 19.06
CA PRO A 20 1.54 -14.11 18.96
C PRO A 20 1.00 -14.23 17.53
N LEU A 21 0.44 -15.39 17.19
CA LEU A 21 -0.06 -15.69 15.83
C LEU A 21 -1.06 -14.63 15.32
N ARG A 22 -1.99 -14.19 16.18
CA ARG A 22 -2.97 -13.15 15.83
C ARG A 22 -2.31 -11.83 15.43
N ALA A 23 -1.27 -11.41 16.15
CA ALA A 23 -0.54 -10.18 15.86
C ALA A 23 0.21 -10.28 14.51
N GLN A 24 0.71 -11.46 14.15
CA GLN A 24 1.33 -11.67 12.84
C GLN A 24 0.33 -11.49 11.69
N TYR A 25 -0.88 -12.07 11.80
CA TYR A 25 -1.93 -11.89 10.78
C TYR A 25 -2.36 -10.43 10.64
N ILE A 26 -2.57 -9.74 11.76
CA ILE A 26 -2.93 -8.32 11.75
C ILE A 26 -1.84 -7.48 11.06
N ARG A 27 -0.56 -7.75 11.35
CA ARG A 27 0.57 -7.07 10.70
C ARG A 27 0.59 -7.29 9.19
N VAL A 28 0.39 -8.53 8.73
CA VAL A 28 0.35 -8.85 7.29
C VAL A 28 -0.83 -8.12 6.63
N LEU A 29 -2.01 -8.15 7.23
CA LEU A 29 -3.20 -7.47 6.72
C LEU A 29 -2.94 -5.97 6.49
N PHE A 30 -2.46 -5.25 7.50
CA PHE A 30 -2.17 -3.81 7.36
C PHE A 30 -0.96 -3.50 6.49
N ARG A 31 -0.01 -4.44 6.34
CA ARG A 31 1.09 -4.29 5.38
C ARG A 31 0.57 -4.33 3.95
N GLU A 32 -0.34 -5.24 3.64
CA GLU A 32 -0.93 -5.33 2.31
C GLU A 32 -1.88 -4.16 2.02
N ILE A 33 -2.64 -3.67 3.02
CA ILE A 33 -3.38 -2.41 2.86
C ILE A 33 -2.43 -1.22 2.62
N THR A 34 -1.31 -1.15 3.36
CA THR A 34 -0.28 -0.12 3.11
C THR A 34 0.28 -0.24 1.69
N ARG A 35 0.48 -1.47 1.20
CA ARG A 35 1.00 -1.73 -0.15
C ARG A 35 0.05 -1.22 -1.22
N ILE A 36 -1.25 -1.54 -1.12
CA ILE A 36 -2.29 -1.05 -2.02
C ILE A 36 -2.27 0.48 -2.03
N SER A 37 -2.33 1.10 -0.85
CA SER A 37 -2.29 2.56 -0.72
C SER A 37 -1.03 3.19 -1.32
N ASN A 38 0.13 2.53 -1.21
CA ASN A 38 1.38 3.03 -1.79
C ASN A 38 1.40 2.93 -3.32
N HIS A 39 1.00 1.78 -3.89
CA HIS A 39 0.95 1.62 -5.34
C HIS A 39 -0.12 2.50 -5.99
N SER A 40 -1.30 2.66 -5.37
CA SER A 40 -2.33 3.57 -5.86
C SER A 40 -1.81 5.01 -5.90
N LEU A 41 -1.00 5.45 -4.94
CA LEU A 41 -0.39 6.77 -4.99
C LEU A 41 0.68 6.84 -6.07
N ALA A 42 1.62 5.90 -6.09
CA ALA A 42 2.73 5.90 -7.04
C ALA A 42 2.26 5.90 -8.50
N LEU A 43 1.27 5.06 -8.82
CA LEU A 43 0.68 5.00 -10.16
C LEU A 43 0.00 6.31 -10.54
N THR A 44 -0.78 6.89 -9.63
CA THR A 44 -1.57 8.08 -9.97
C THR A 44 -0.77 9.36 -9.99
N THR A 45 0.21 9.53 -9.08
CA THR A 45 1.16 10.65 -9.17
C THR A 45 1.98 10.56 -10.45
N HIS A 46 2.43 9.35 -10.82
CA HIS A 46 3.11 9.15 -12.10
C HIS A 46 2.21 9.50 -13.29
N ALA A 47 0.94 9.09 -13.23
CA ALA A 47 -0.03 9.45 -14.26
C ALA A 47 -0.25 10.97 -14.37
N MET A 48 -0.32 11.66 -13.23
CA MET A 48 -0.43 13.12 -13.16
C MET A 48 0.79 13.80 -13.77
N ASP A 49 2.00 13.35 -13.47
CA ASP A 49 3.25 13.92 -13.99
C ASP A 49 3.37 13.75 -15.52
N VAL A 50 2.81 12.66 -16.07
CA VAL A 50 2.74 12.44 -17.53
C VAL A 50 1.65 13.32 -18.18
N GLY A 51 0.63 13.73 -17.41
CA GLY A 51 -0.43 14.66 -17.84
C GLY A 51 -1.87 14.16 -17.65
N ALA A 52 -2.08 12.97 -17.09
CA ALA A 52 -3.40 12.41 -16.80
C ALA A 52 -3.81 12.72 -15.35
N SER A 53 -4.61 13.78 -15.15
CA SER A 53 -5.03 14.24 -13.82
C SER A 53 -6.22 13.46 -13.24
N THR A 54 -7.13 12.97 -14.08
CA THR A 54 -8.37 12.29 -13.65
C THR A 54 -8.14 11.04 -12.79
N PRO A 55 -7.23 10.10 -13.13
CA PRO A 55 -6.98 8.91 -12.34
C PRO A 55 -6.56 9.22 -10.89
N SER A 56 -5.86 10.35 -10.69
CA SER A 56 -5.44 10.78 -9.36
C SER A 56 -6.60 11.11 -8.43
N LEU A 57 -7.65 11.73 -8.96
CA LEU A 57 -8.82 12.05 -8.15
C LEU A 57 -9.58 10.78 -7.73
N TRP A 58 -9.72 9.82 -8.64
CA TRP A 58 -10.37 8.53 -8.35
C TRP A 58 -9.61 7.73 -7.30
N ALA A 59 -8.28 7.61 -7.44
CA ALA A 59 -7.48 6.89 -6.45
C ALA A 59 -7.42 7.62 -5.10
N CYS A 60 -7.50 8.95 -5.06
CA CYS A 60 -7.59 9.68 -3.81
C CYS A 60 -8.86 9.33 -3.03
N GLU A 61 -10.00 9.14 -3.70
CA GLU A 61 -11.23 8.66 -3.04
C GLU A 61 -11.04 7.29 -2.39
N GLU A 62 -10.48 6.32 -3.12
CA GLU A 62 -10.23 4.98 -2.59
C GLU A 62 -9.19 4.99 -1.46
N ARG A 63 -8.19 5.87 -1.55
CA ARG A 63 -7.21 6.06 -0.46
C ARG A 63 -7.82 6.69 0.78
N GLU A 64 -8.83 7.53 0.64
CA GLU A 64 -9.56 8.12 1.78
C GLU A 64 -10.25 7.02 2.59
N LYS A 65 -10.90 6.06 1.92
CA LYS A 65 -11.50 4.86 2.55
C LYS A 65 -10.44 4.04 3.30
N LEU A 66 -9.25 3.87 2.71
CA LEU A 66 -8.15 3.19 3.40
C LEU A 66 -7.64 3.98 4.62
N MET A 67 -7.61 5.31 4.58
CA MET A 67 -7.23 6.14 5.73
C MET A 67 -8.26 6.06 6.86
N GLU A 68 -9.54 5.87 6.56
CA GLU A 68 -10.57 5.63 7.57
C GLU A 68 -10.27 4.35 8.36
N PHE A 69 -9.81 3.28 7.70
CA PHE A 69 -9.39 2.06 8.39
C PHE A 69 -8.20 2.31 9.32
N TYR A 70 -7.28 3.20 8.96
CA TYR A 70 -6.14 3.56 9.81
C TYR A 70 -6.58 4.35 11.03
N GLU A 71 -7.52 5.28 10.83
CA GLU A 71 -8.10 6.10 11.89
C GLU A 71 -8.85 5.23 12.90
N ARG A 72 -9.68 4.30 12.45
CA ARG A 72 -10.44 3.41 13.35
C ARG A 72 -9.54 2.52 14.22
N VAL A 73 -8.33 2.21 13.75
CA VAL A 73 -7.41 1.27 14.41
C VAL A 73 -6.43 1.98 15.32
N SER A 74 -5.99 3.18 14.95
CA SER A 74 -4.91 3.90 15.65
C SER A 74 -5.30 5.28 16.17
N GLY A 75 -6.44 5.81 15.75
CA GLY A 75 -6.86 7.20 15.97
C GLY A 75 -6.16 8.20 15.05
N ALA A 76 -5.20 7.78 14.24
CA ALA A 76 -4.47 8.63 13.30
C ALA A 76 -4.61 8.15 11.86
N ARG A 77 -4.67 9.09 10.92
CA ARG A 77 -4.97 8.80 9.51
C ARG A 77 -3.77 8.34 8.68
N MET A 78 -2.54 8.69 9.09
CA MET A 78 -1.30 8.33 8.38
C MET A 78 -0.24 7.75 9.31
N HIS A 79 0.14 8.50 10.36
CA HIS A 79 1.16 8.09 11.32
C HIS A 79 0.53 7.34 12.50
N ALA A 80 0.29 6.05 12.31
CA ALA A 80 -0.51 5.22 13.20
C ALA A 80 0.24 4.72 14.46
N SER A 81 1.57 4.53 14.42
CA SER A 81 2.35 3.94 15.53
C SER A 81 1.70 2.67 16.10
N PHE A 82 1.14 1.87 15.19
CA PHE A 82 0.28 0.74 15.52
C PHE A 82 1.09 -0.54 15.70
N ILE A 83 2.10 -0.74 14.86
CA ILE A 83 3.02 -1.86 14.98
C ILE A 83 4.13 -1.44 15.94
N ARG A 84 4.24 -2.17 17.04
CA ARG A 84 5.26 -1.95 18.08
C ARG A 84 6.08 -3.22 18.30
N PRO A 85 7.33 -3.12 18.78
CA PRO A 85 8.11 -4.29 19.17
C PRO A 85 7.32 -5.13 20.18
N GLY A 86 7.13 -6.42 19.87
CA GLY A 86 6.33 -7.35 20.67
C GLY A 86 4.92 -7.62 20.13
N GLY A 87 4.50 -6.94 19.06
CA GLY A 87 3.24 -7.24 18.37
C GLY A 87 2.52 -6.01 17.84
N VAL A 88 1.39 -5.70 18.44
CA VAL A 88 0.46 -4.65 17.99
C VAL A 88 0.03 -3.84 19.20
N ALA A 89 -0.17 -2.53 19.03
CA ALA A 89 -0.54 -1.63 20.12
C ALA A 89 -1.92 -1.96 20.72
N GLN A 90 -2.92 -2.25 19.87
CA GLN A 90 -4.30 -2.53 20.25
C GLN A 90 -4.89 -3.60 19.30
N ASP A 91 -5.91 -4.32 19.75
CA ASP A 91 -6.63 -5.26 18.87
C ASP A 91 -7.59 -4.51 17.94
N LEU A 92 -8.07 -5.21 16.90
CA LEU A 92 -8.98 -4.65 15.93
C LEU A 92 -10.36 -4.32 16.55
N PRO A 93 -10.97 -3.17 16.20
CA PRO A 93 -12.34 -2.88 16.59
C PRO A 93 -13.33 -3.86 15.93
N LEU A 94 -14.42 -4.16 16.62
CA LEU A 94 -15.46 -5.05 16.12
C LEU A 94 -16.09 -4.47 14.85
N GLY A 95 -16.18 -5.29 13.80
CA GLY A 95 -16.78 -4.91 12.50
C GLY A 95 -15.78 -4.54 11.41
N LEU A 96 -14.54 -4.15 11.74
CA LEU A 96 -13.57 -3.68 10.75
C LEU A 96 -13.28 -4.72 9.65
N CYS A 97 -13.20 -6.00 10.00
CA CYS A 97 -12.94 -7.05 9.01
C CYS A 97 -14.03 -7.13 7.92
N ARG A 98 -15.29 -6.83 8.26
CA ARG A 98 -16.40 -6.83 7.29
C ARG A 98 -16.31 -5.62 6.35
N ASP A 99 -15.91 -4.49 6.88
CA ASP A 99 -15.76 -3.26 6.09
C ASP A 99 -14.57 -3.39 5.12
N ILE A 100 -13.47 -4.00 5.57
CA ILE A 100 -12.32 -4.32 4.70
C ILE A 100 -12.73 -5.31 3.59
N ASP A 101 -13.53 -6.34 3.91
CA ASP A 101 -14.03 -7.30 2.92
C ASP A 101 -14.90 -6.60 1.86
N SER A 102 -15.86 -5.77 2.29
CA SER A 102 -16.70 -4.96 1.39
C SER A 102 -15.86 -4.04 0.50
N PHE A 103 -14.84 -3.39 1.05
CA PHE A 103 -13.90 -2.56 0.28
C PHE A 103 -13.18 -3.39 -0.79
N THR A 104 -12.69 -4.59 -0.46
CA THR A 104 -11.94 -5.41 -1.42
C THR A 104 -12.79 -5.83 -2.62
N GLN A 105 -14.09 -6.06 -2.43
CA GLN A 105 -15.03 -6.39 -3.51
C GLN A 105 -15.23 -5.21 -4.47
N GLN A 106 -15.30 -3.99 -3.95
CA GLN A 106 -15.48 -2.78 -4.76
C GLN A 106 -14.17 -2.30 -5.41
N PHE A 107 -13.04 -2.54 -4.75
CA PHE A 107 -11.74 -2.07 -5.22
C PHE A 107 -11.30 -2.77 -6.52
N ALA A 108 -11.72 -4.01 -6.76
CA ALA A 108 -11.42 -4.73 -7.99
C ALA A 108 -11.91 -3.98 -9.24
N SER A 109 -13.18 -3.55 -9.26
CA SER A 109 -13.72 -2.80 -10.40
C SER A 109 -13.05 -1.43 -10.59
N ARG A 110 -12.57 -0.81 -9.50
CA ARG A 110 -11.80 0.45 -9.59
C ARG A 110 -10.44 0.27 -10.23
N ILE A 111 -9.80 -0.88 -10.02
CA ILE A 111 -8.54 -1.21 -10.72
C ILE A 111 -8.82 -1.37 -12.21
N ASP A 112 -9.88 -2.06 -12.59
CA ASP A 112 -10.24 -2.27 -14.00
C ASP A 112 -10.50 -0.92 -14.72
N GLU A 113 -11.23 0.01 -14.08
CA GLU A 113 -11.44 1.37 -14.60
C GLU A 113 -10.13 2.15 -14.79
N LEU A 114 -9.18 2.01 -13.86
CA LEU A 114 -7.85 2.63 -13.97
C LEU A 114 -7.03 2.01 -15.10
N GLU A 115 -7.10 0.68 -15.26
CA GLU A 115 -6.39 -0.05 -16.30
C GLU A 115 -6.92 0.31 -17.70
N GLU A 116 -8.24 0.39 -17.86
CA GLU A 116 -8.89 0.78 -19.12
C GLU A 116 -8.41 2.16 -19.59
N MET A 117 -8.28 3.12 -18.66
CA MET A 117 -7.85 4.48 -18.96
C MET A 117 -6.36 4.62 -19.31
N LEU A 118 -5.49 3.81 -18.68
CA LEU A 118 -4.03 3.95 -18.81
C LEU A 118 -3.43 2.93 -19.78
N THR A 119 -3.68 1.64 -19.57
CA THR A 119 -3.00 0.54 -20.26
C THR A 119 -3.33 0.50 -21.76
N GLY A 120 -4.58 0.83 -22.12
CA GLY A 120 -5.00 0.89 -23.53
C GLY A 120 -4.55 2.16 -24.26
N ASN A 121 -4.15 3.21 -23.53
CA ASN A 121 -3.97 4.52 -24.11
C ASN A 121 -2.67 4.63 -24.94
N ARG A 122 -2.80 5.09 -26.19
CA ARG A 122 -1.67 5.29 -27.09
C ARG A 122 -0.68 6.34 -26.56
N ILE A 123 -1.18 7.43 -25.98
CA ILE A 123 -0.34 8.53 -25.46
C ILE A 123 0.50 8.00 -24.29
N TRP A 124 -0.12 7.19 -23.43
CA TRP A 124 0.56 6.53 -22.31
C TRP A 124 1.69 5.64 -22.78
N LYS A 125 1.43 4.76 -23.76
CA LYS A 125 2.46 3.89 -24.35
C LYS A 125 3.58 4.68 -25.02
N GLN A 126 3.27 5.69 -25.81
CA GLN A 126 4.27 6.54 -26.47
C GLN A 126 5.21 7.25 -25.48
N ARG A 127 4.76 7.48 -24.25
CA ARG A 127 5.51 8.19 -23.21
C ARG A 127 6.24 7.29 -22.23
N LEU A 128 6.10 5.96 -22.33
CA LEU A 128 6.71 5.02 -21.38
C LEU A 128 7.43 3.85 -22.05
N VAL A 129 7.01 3.45 -23.25
CA VAL A 129 7.70 2.41 -24.01
C VAL A 129 9.08 2.91 -24.40
N ASP A 130 10.10 2.08 -24.18
CA ASP A 130 11.53 2.36 -24.43
C ASP A 130 12.16 3.49 -23.60
N ILE A 131 11.54 3.86 -22.46
CA ILE A 131 12.09 4.85 -21.53
C ILE A 131 12.64 4.18 -20.27
N GLY A 132 13.84 4.58 -19.85
CA GLY A 132 14.45 4.08 -18.62
C GLY A 132 14.80 2.59 -18.70
N THR A 133 15.31 2.14 -19.84
CA THR A 133 15.74 0.74 -20.03
C THR A 133 16.92 0.43 -19.13
N VAL A 134 16.73 -0.55 -18.24
CA VAL A 134 17.76 -1.01 -17.30
C VAL A 134 18.01 -2.49 -17.55
N THR A 135 19.26 -2.86 -17.81
CA THR A 135 19.64 -4.27 -17.96
C THR A 135 19.67 -4.97 -16.60
N ALA A 136 19.45 -6.29 -16.59
CA ALA A 136 19.49 -7.08 -15.35
C ALA A 136 20.84 -6.98 -14.63
N GLN A 137 21.94 -6.78 -15.37
CA GLN A 137 23.27 -6.58 -14.78
C GLN A 137 23.38 -5.21 -14.10
N GLN A 138 22.98 -4.13 -14.77
CA GLN A 138 22.96 -2.78 -14.19
C GLN A 138 22.06 -2.70 -12.95
N ALA A 139 20.90 -3.35 -12.97
CA ALA A 139 19.99 -3.37 -11.82
C ALA A 139 20.65 -3.99 -10.58
N LYS A 140 21.47 -5.04 -10.76
CA LYS A 140 22.25 -5.66 -9.68
C LYS A 140 23.40 -4.77 -9.23
N ASP A 141 24.17 -4.25 -10.18
CA ASP A 141 25.36 -3.43 -9.89
C ASP A 141 24.99 -2.13 -9.16
N TRP A 142 23.79 -1.57 -9.43
CA TRP A 142 23.27 -0.38 -8.77
C TRP A 142 22.40 -0.65 -7.53
N GLY A 143 22.14 -1.92 -7.21
CA GLY A 143 21.43 -2.31 -5.98
C GLY A 143 19.93 -1.96 -5.96
N PHE A 144 19.23 -2.08 -7.09
CA PHE A 144 17.77 -1.88 -7.12
C PHE A 144 17.03 -3.00 -6.38
N SER A 145 15.94 -2.64 -5.66
CA SER A 145 15.12 -3.54 -4.84
C SER A 145 13.64 -3.18 -4.86
#